data_AF-A0A453GWE3-F1
#
_entry.id   AF-A0A453GWE3-F1
#
_cell.length_a   1.000
_cell.length_b   1.000
_cell.length_c   1.000
_cell.angle_alpha   90.00
_cell.angle_beta   90.00
_cell.angle_gamma   90.00
#
_symmetry.space_group_name_H-M   'P 1'
#
loop_
_entity.id
_entity.type
_entity.pdbx_description
1 polymer ?
#
loop_
_entity_poly.entity_id
_entity_poly.type
_entity_poly.pdbx_seq_one_letter_code
_entity_poly.pdbx_strand_id
1 'polypeptide(L)'
;LMPAYSASSSSLRRSDEAHPPVVHVQTPPRFSKLEFATYDGTVDPLNWLNQCDQFFRGQRTLASDRTWTSSYHLSGSTQTWYYALKQDKGGMPPWERFRDLCLLRF
;
A
#
# COMPACT_ATOMS: atom_id res chain seq x y z
N LEU A 1 26.35 40.15 -72.78
CA LEU A 1 25.06 39.40 -72.86
C LEU A 1 25.26 38.08 -72.10
N MET A 2 24.47 37.84 -71.04
CA MET A 2 24.25 36.50 -70.45
C MET A 2 23.19 35.76 -71.30
N PRO A 3 23.05 34.42 -71.23
CA PRO A 3 22.33 33.81 -70.09
C PRO A 3 22.97 32.55 -69.51
N ALA A 4 22.53 32.27 -68.29
CA ALA A 4 22.94 31.23 -67.37
C ALA A 4 22.32 29.85 -67.68
N TYR A 5 22.94 28.80 -67.13
CA TYR A 5 22.20 27.69 -66.52
C TYR A 5 22.97 27.18 -65.30
N SER A 6 22.35 27.32 -64.13
CA SER A 6 22.77 26.69 -62.88
C SER A 6 22.48 25.20 -62.92
N ALA A 7 23.48 24.36 -62.65
CA ALA A 7 23.25 22.98 -62.26
C ALA A 7 23.14 22.93 -60.73
N SER A 8 21.93 22.74 -60.23
CA SER A 8 21.67 22.58 -58.80
C SER A 8 22.25 21.25 -58.30
N SER A 9 23.29 21.35 -57.47
CA SER A 9 23.72 20.27 -56.59
C SER A 9 22.76 20.18 -55.40
N SER A 10 22.16 19.01 -55.19
CA SER A 10 21.49 18.69 -53.92
C SER A 10 21.58 17.19 -53.69
N SER A 11 22.67 16.79 -53.03
CA SER A 11 22.66 15.61 -52.18
C SER A 11 21.99 16.01 -50.87
N LEU A 12 20.80 15.49 -50.55
CA LEU A 12 20.34 15.52 -49.16
C LEU A 12 19.24 14.47 -48.90
N ARG A 13 19.68 13.43 -48.16
CA ARG A 13 18.97 12.71 -47.10
C ARG A 13 17.81 11.80 -47.54
N ARG A 14 18.16 10.51 -47.57
CA ARG A 14 17.34 9.39 -47.08
C ARG A 14 16.43 9.88 -45.94
N SER A 15 15.11 9.83 -46.15
CA SER A 15 14.12 10.00 -45.10
C SER A 15 14.28 8.86 -44.11
N ASP A 16 14.98 9.13 -43.02
CA ASP A 16 15.01 8.28 -41.85
C ASP A 16 13.68 8.52 -41.11
N GLU A 17 12.84 7.48 -41.07
CA GLU A 17 11.56 7.47 -40.38
C GLU A 17 11.80 7.51 -38.87
N ALA A 18 11.99 8.71 -38.34
CA ALA A 18 12.14 8.97 -36.93
C ALA A 18 10.77 8.76 -36.24
N HIS A 19 10.54 7.52 -35.78
CA HIS A 19 9.56 7.26 -34.74
C HIS A 19 9.93 8.13 -33.53
N PRO A 20 9.02 8.98 -33.01
CA PRO A 20 9.32 9.74 -31.81
C PRO A 20 9.62 8.75 -30.68
N PRO A 21 10.63 9.01 -29.82
CA PRO A 21 10.89 8.16 -28.68
C PRO A 21 9.61 8.14 -27.84
N VAL A 22 9.03 6.94 -27.68
CA VAL A 22 7.96 6.72 -26.71
C VAL A 22 8.56 7.05 -25.36
N VAL A 23 8.31 8.27 -24.89
CA VAL A 23 8.66 8.68 -23.53
C VAL A 23 7.76 7.85 -22.65
N HIS A 24 8.27 6.72 -22.18
CA HIS A 24 7.59 5.96 -21.15
C HIS A 24 7.65 6.84 -19.91
N VAL A 25 6.62 7.66 -19.71
CA VAL A 25 6.40 8.37 -18.46
C VAL A 25 6.25 7.28 -17.44
N GLN A 26 7.35 6.97 -16.73
CA GLN A 26 7.32 6.11 -15.56
C GLN A 26 6.48 6.87 -14.54
N THR A 27 5.17 6.63 -14.59
CA THR A 27 4.26 7.09 -13.55
C THR A 27 4.86 6.56 -12.25
N PRO A 28 5.19 7.43 -11.27
CA PRO A 28 5.68 6.97 -9.98
C PRO A 28 4.71 5.90 -9.47
N PRO A 29 5.20 4.81 -8.85
CA PRO A 29 4.33 3.80 -8.27
C PRO A 29 3.28 4.52 -7.45
N ARG A 30 2.00 4.39 -7.86
CA ARG A 30 0.91 4.91 -7.04
C ARG A 30 0.94 4.06 -5.79
N PHE A 31 1.54 4.57 -4.72
CA PHE A 31 1.43 3.97 -3.41
C PHE A 31 -0.05 3.96 -3.09
N SER A 32 -0.70 2.82 -3.30
CA SER A 32 -2.06 2.60 -2.85
C SER A 32 -2.07 2.94 -1.36
N LYS A 33 -2.94 3.85 -0.95
CA LYS A 33 -3.10 4.21 0.46
C LYS A 33 -3.38 2.92 1.22
N LEU A 34 -2.45 2.50 2.08
CA LEU A 34 -2.64 1.33 2.92
C LEU A 34 -3.88 1.58 3.79
N GLU A 35 -4.91 0.76 3.63
CA GLU A 35 -6.09 0.80 4.47
C GLU A 35 -5.94 -0.19 5.61
N PHE A 36 -6.49 0.17 6.77
CA PHE A 36 -6.49 -0.73 7.91
C PHE A 36 -7.61 -1.76 7.76
N ALA A 37 -7.28 -3.05 7.87
CA ALA A 37 -8.24 -4.13 7.70
C ALA A 37 -9.21 -4.25 8.89
N THR A 38 -10.51 -4.27 8.61
CA THR A 38 -11.55 -4.60 9.60
C THR A 38 -11.57 -6.10 9.87
N TYR A 39 -11.83 -6.51 11.12
CA TYR A 39 -11.86 -7.91 11.51
C TYR A 39 -13.06 -8.27 12.38
N ASP A 40 -13.89 -9.18 11.89
CA ASP A 40 -15.12 -9.66 12.55
C ASP A 40 -14.96 -11.05 13.20
N GLY A 41 -13.79 -11.68 13.02
CA GLY A 41 -13.46 -13.01 13.56
C GLY A 41 -13.79 -14.17 12.63
N THR A 42 -14.19 -13.90 11.38
CA THR A 42 -14.63 -14.95 10.43
C THR A 42 -13.50 -15.50 9.57
N VAL A 43 -12.41 -14.76 9.42
CA VAL A 43 -11.21 -15.17 8.67
C VAL A 43 -10.10 -15.57 9.64
N ASP A 44 -9.12 -16.32 9.12
CA ASP A 44 -7.93 -16.71 9.87
C ASP A 44 -7.28 -15.47 10.54
N PRO A 45 -7.17 -15.44 11.88
CA PRO A 45 -6.56 -14.31 12.59
C PRO A 45 -5.13 -14.05 12.15
N LEU A 46 -4.36 -15.07 11.74
CA LEU A 46 -2.97 -14.89 11.32
C LEU A 46 -2.90 -14.01 10.06
N ASN A 47 -3.83 -14.19 9.12
CA ASN A 47 -3.91 -13.37 7.92
C ASN A 47 -4.20 -11.90 8.26
N TRP A 48 -5.19 -11.66 9.14
CA TRP A 48 -5.51 -10.30 9.58
C TRP A 48 -4.36 -9.63 10.36
N LEU A 49 -3.71 -10.39 11.25
CA LEU A 49 -2.55 -9.89 12.02
C LEU A 49 -1.39 -9.51 11.09
N ASN A 50 -1.14 -10.28 10.04
CA ASN A 50 -0.12 -9.95 9.04
C ASN A 50 -0.46 -8.65 8.27
N GLN A 51 -1.75 -8.40 7.98
CA GLN A 51 -2.19 -7.13 7.39
C GLN A 51 -2.00 -5.95 8.36
N CYS A 52 -2.29 -6.14 9.66
CA CYS A 52 -1.99 -5.16 10.68
C CYS A 52 -0.50 -4.82 10.73
N ASP A 53 0.37 -5.83 10.72
CA ASP A 53 1.83 -5.63 10.74
C ASP A 53 2.33 -4.88 9.50
N GLN A 54 1.79 -5.18 8.32
CA GLN A 54 2.10 -4.42 7.09
C GLN A 54 1.66 -2.96 7.19
N PHE A 55 0.44 -2.71 7.69
CA PHE A 55 -0.06 -1.36 7.91
C PHE A 55 0.83 -0.59 8.89
N PHE A 56 1.17 -1.18 10.04
CA PHE A 56 2.01 -0.55 11.05
C PHE A 56 3.41 -0.21 10.55
N ARG A 57 4.00 -1.08 9.72
CA ARG A 57 5.28 -0.80 9.07
C ARG A 57 5.16 0.35 8.09
N GLY A 58 4.13 0.34 7.24
CA GLY A 58 3.89 1.39 6.24
C GLY A 58 3.60 2.76 6.87
N GLN A 59 2.81 2.80 7.94
CA GLN A 59 2.43 4.03 8.65
C GLN A 59 3.40 4.42 9.78
N ARG A 60 4.44 3.61 10.04
CA ARG A 60 5.38 3.78 11.17
C ARG A 60 4.67 3.92 12.53
N THR A 61 3.63 3.12 12.75
CA THR A 61 2.85 3.13 13.98
C THR A 61 3.70 2.73 15.18
N LEU A 62 3.69 3.55 16.23
CA LEU A 62 4.40 3.29 17.48
C LEU A 62 3.90 2.00 18.13
N ALA A 63 4.81 1.24 18.76
CA ALA A 63 4.45 -0.04 19.39
C ALA A 63 3.36 0.10 20.47
N SER A 64 3.35 1.23 21.21
CA SER A 64 2.32 1.56 22.21
C SER A 64 0.92 1.71 21.61
N ASP A 65 0.84 2.11 20.36
CA ASP A 65 -0.42 2.52 19.73
C ASP A 65 -1.05 1.37 18.95
N ARG A 66 -0.27 0.33 18.61
CA ARG A 66 -0.72 -0.78 17.75
C ARG A 66 -1.99 -1.46 18.26
N THR A 67 -2.06 -1.84 19.54
CA THR A 67 -3.28 -2.46 20.08
C THR A 67 -4.47 -1.51 20.01
N TRP A 68 -4.26 -0.22 20.31
CA TRP A 68 -5.31 0.77 20.26
C TRP A 68 -5.85 0.89 18.83
N THR A 69 -4.95 1.06 17.86
CA THR A 69 -5.29 1.13 16.43
C THR A 69 -6.01 -0.13 15.97
N SER A 70 -5.47 -1.33 16.19
CA SER A 70 -6.13 -2.59 15.81
C SER A 70 -7.51 -2.75 16.43
N SER A 71 -7.67 -2.37 17.70
CA SER A 71 -8.94 -2.54 18.41
C SER A 71 -10.07 -1.68 17.85
N TYR A 72 -9.75 -0.54 17.23
CA TYR A 72 -10.74 0.33 16.59
C TYR A 72 -11.35 -0.31 15.33
N HIS A 73 -10.63 -1.25 14.71
CA HIS A 73 -11.05 -1.94 13.49
C HIS A 73 -11.62 -3.35 13.76
N LEU A 74 -11.83 -3.72 15.02
CA LEU A 74 -12.63 -4.90 15.35
C LEU A 74 -14.12 -4.61 15.14
N SER A 75 -14.86 -5.59 14.66
CA SER A 75 -16.31 -5.47 14.44
C SER A 75 -17.06 -6.70 14.95
N GLY A 76 -18.36 -6.55 15.19
CA GLY A 76 -19.22 -7.67 15.59
C GLY A 76 -18.72 -8.42 16.84
N SER A 77 -18.49 -9.72 16.68
CA SER A 77 -18.17 -10.61 17.81
C SER A 77 -16.78 -10.37 18.40
N THR A 78 -15.79 -10.01 17.57
CA THR A 78 -14.41 -9.70 18.02
C THR A 78 -14.37 -8.41 18.84
N GLN A 79 -15.15 -7.40 18.45
CA GLN A 79 -15.25 -6.15 19.20
C GLN A 79 -15.85 -6.38 20.58
N THR A 80 -16.91 -7.19 20.66
CA THR A 80 -17.55 -7.57 21.94
C THR A 80 -16.57 -8.32 22.84
N TRP A 81 -15.84 -9.28 22.26
CA TRP A 81 -14.79 -10.01 22.98
C TRP A 81 -13.69 -9.08 23.52
N TYR A 82 -13.21 -8.12 22.73
CA TYR A 82 -12.17 -7.20 23.17
C TYR A 82 -12.62 -6.31 24.33
N TYR A 83 -13.89 -5.89 24.35
CA TYR A 83 -14.44 -5.15 25.49
C TYR A 83 -14.45 -5.98 26.77
N ALA A 84 -14.85 -7.25 26.70
CA ALA A 84 -14.77 -8.17 27.85
C ALA A 84 -13.32 -8.38 28.30
N LEU A 85 -12.39 -8.56 27.35
CA LEU A 85 -10.95 -8.70 27.62
C LEU A 85 -10.39 -7.48 28.37
N LYS A 86 -10.72 -6.26 27.92
CA LYS A 86 -10.27 -5.02 28.58
C LYS A 86 -10.77 -4.89 30.01
N GLN A 87 -12.01 -5.31 30.27
CA GLN A 87 -12.59 -5.30 31.61
C GLN A 87 -11.89 -6.31 32.52
N ASP A 88 -11.69 -7.55 32.06
CA ASP A 88 -11.01 -8.61 32.82
C ASP A 88 -9.55 -8.26 33.17
N LYS A 89 -8.82 -7.66 32.21
CA LYS A 89 -7.41 -7.30 32.39
C LYS A 89 -7.19 -5.95 33.04
N GLY A 90 -8.24 -5.17 33.28
CA GLY A 90 -8.15 -3.81 33.82
C GLY A 90 -7.48 -2.81 32.88
N GLY A 91 -7.39 -3.11 31.58
CA GLY A 91 -6.67 -2.27 30.62
C GLY A 91 -6.44 -2.91 29.25
N MET A 92 -5.82 -2.13 28.36
CA MET A 92 -5.44 -2.59 27.03
C MET A 92 -4.15 -3.42 27.11
N PRO A 93 -4.12 -4.65 26.56
CA PRO A 93 -2.90 -5.44 26.54
C PRO A 93 -1.85 -4.87 25.57
N PRO A 94 -0.54 -5.09 25.82
CA PRO A 94 0.50 -4.84 24.82
C PRO A 94 0.25 -5.61 23.52
N TRP A 95 0.77 -5.10 22.40
CA TRP A 95 0.53 -5.66 21.06
C TRP A 95 0.78 -7.17 20.97
N GLU A 96 1.94 -7.63 21.45
CA GLU A 96 2.27 -9.06 21.41
C GLU A 96 1.25 -9.92 22.16
N ARG A 97 0.80 -9.45 23.33
CA ARG A 97 -0.22 -10.17 24.09
C ARG A 97 -1.58 -10.14 23.40
N PHE A 98 -1.94 -9.03 22.76
CA PHE A 98 -3.16 -8.94 21.97
C PHE A 98 -3.14 -9.95 20.80
N ARG A 99 -2.01 -10.07 20.09
CA ARG A 99 -1.83 -11.05 19.00
C ARG A 99 -2.05 -12.49 19.49
N ASP A 100 -1.39 -12.88 20.58
CA ASP A 100 -1.53 -14.22 21.16
C ASP A 100 -2.99 -14.52 21.52
N LEU A 101 -3.69 -13.53 22.08
CA LEU A 101 -5.09 -13.67 22.48
C LEU A 101 -6.02 -13.77 21.28
N CYS A 102 -5.74 -13.06 20.18
CA CYS A 102 -6.47 -13.22 18.92
C CYS A 102 -6.28 -14.64 18.36
N LEU A 103 -5.04 -15.12 18.27
CA LEU A 103 -4.70 -16.46 17.76
C LEU A 103 -5.27 -17.60 18.63
N LEU A 104 -5.45 -17.36 19.92
CA LEU A 104 -6.04 -18.35 20.83
C LEU A 104 -7.57 -18.42 20.72
N ARG A 105 -8.23 -17.32 20.32
CA ARG A 105 -9.68 -17.17 20.45
C ARG A 105 -10.45 -17.40 19.15
N PHE A 106 -9.89 -16.94 18.04
CA PHE A 106 -10.48 -16.94 16.70
C PHE A 106 -9.64 -17.82 15.77
#